data_AF-F3GHF5-F1
#
_entry.id   AF-F3GHF5-F1
#
_cell.length_a   1.000
_cell.length_b   1.000
_cell.length_c   1.000
_cell.angle_alpha   90.00
_cell.angle_beta   90.00
_cell.angle_gamma   90.00
#
_symmetry.space_group_name_H-M   'P 1'
#
loop_
_entity.id
_entity.type
_entity.pdbx_description
1 polymer ?
#
loop_
_entity_poly.entity_id
_entity_poly.type
_entity_poly.pdbx_seq_one_letter_code
_entity_poly.pdbx_strand_id
1 'polypeptide(L)'
;NEMTATVHHIAQHATATRDQSQTADALAGSGKVVVDRVQVSIAGLSSGVQQTAEMIQRMAEDSQKINGVVNVIHSIAEQTNLLALNAAIEAARAGEMGRGFAVVADEVRNLAKRVQTSTDEITTMVSTLQSGTRDAVDFMQESSYKADECVQQAREAGDALAAIAGAVAQMRESNTQIAVAAQQQSQVAEEMNLAVVSIRDVTERTVIQTVDSASTSDELATLAGELNAAIGQLKL
;
A
#
# COMPACT_ATOMS: atom_id res chain seq x y z
N ASN A 1 -6.89 18.89 -45.85
CA ASN A 1 -5.55 19.00 -45.24
C ASN A 1 -5.38 18.00 -44.12
N GLU A 2 -4.70 16.89 -44.39
CA GLU A 2 -4.42 15.84 -43.39
C GLU A 2 -3.52 16.33 -42.24
N MET A 3 -2.67 17.33 -42.50
CA MET A 3 -1.79 17.93 -41.48
C MET A 3 -2.59 18.65 -40.38
N THR A 4 -3.60 19.44 -40.73
CA THR A 4 -4.47 20.11 -39.74
C THR A 4 -5.29 19.10 -38.94
N ALA A 5 -5.76 18.02 -39.58
CA ALA A 5 -6.53 16.96 -38.94
C ALA A 5 -5.68 16.17 -37.91
N THR A 6 -4.45 15.82 -38.28
CA THR A 6 -3.52 15.11 -37.38
C THR A 6 -3.13 15.95 -36.17
N VAL A 7 -2.84 17.24 -36.37
CA VAL A 7 -2.55 18.17 -35.28
C VAL A 7 -3.75 18.33 -34.33
N HIS A 8 -4.97 18.40 -34.86
CA HIS A 8 -6.18 18.45 -34.04
C HIS A 8 -6.34 17.17 -33.19
N HIS A 9 -6.06 16.00 -33.78
CA HIS A 9 -6.05 14.73 -33.05
C HIS A 9 -5.01 14.71 -31.92
N ILE A 10 -3.80 15.23 -32.14
CA ILE A 10 -2.75 15.31 -31.10
C ILE A 10 -3.22 16.19 -29.93
N ALA A 11 -3.81 17.36 -30.22
CA ALA A 11 -4.33 18.25 -29.17
C ALA A 11 -5.47 17.61 -28.36
N GLN A 12 -6.39 16.89 -29.03
CA GLN A 12 -7.44 16.13 -28.37
C GLN A 12 -6.87 15.01 -27.49
N HIS A 13 -5.90 14.24 -27.99
CA HIS A 13 -5.24 13.19 -27.21
C HIS A 13 -4.49 13.74 -25.99
N ALA A 14 -3.76 14.85 -26.15
CA ALA A 14 -3.10 15.51 -25.03
C ALA A 14 -4.10 15.95 -23.94
N THR A 15 -5.26 16.45 -24.35
CA THR A 15 -6.35 16.81 -23.42
C THR A 15 -6.91 15.57 -22.71
N ALA A 16 -7.26 14.53 -23.45
CA ALA A 16 -7.80 13.28 -22.88
C ALA A 16 -6.84 12.62 -21.88
N THR A 17 -5.55 12.55 -22.21
CA THR A 17 -4.53 11.98 -21.33
C THR A 17 -4.27 12.86 -20.10
N ARG A 18 -4.42 14.19 -20.19
CA ARG A 18 -4.34 15.10 -19.03
C ARG A 18 -5.50 14.86 -18.06
N ASP A 19 -6.69 14.60 -18.59
CA ASP A 19 -7.88 14.31 -17.79
C ASP A 19 -7.76 12.93 -17.13
N GLN A 20 -7.27 11.91 -17.85
CA GLN A 20 -6.93 10.60 -17.28
C GLN A 20 -5.85 10.71 -16.19
N SER A 21 -4.86 11.57 -16.39
CA SER A 21 -3.84 11.87 -15.37
C SER A 21 -4.47 12.53 -14.13
N GLN A 22 -5.54 13.33 -14.27
CA GLN A 22 -6.26 13.87 -13.09
C GLN A 22 -6.83 12.75 -12.23
N THR A 23 -7.47 11.79 -12.90
CA THR A 23 -8.11 10.66 -12.24
C THR A 23 -7.05 9.80 -11.56
N ALA A 24 -5.92 9.55 -12.21
CA ALA A 24 -4.80 8.81 -11.61
C ALA A 24 -4.24 9.52 -10.36
N ASP A 25 -4.09 10.85 -10.40
CA ASP A 25 -3.62 11.66 -9.26
C ASP A 25 -4.61 11.58 -8.08
N ALA A 26 -5.91 11.72 -8.36
CA ALA A 26 -6.96 11.58 -7.34
C ALA A 26 -6.99 10.17 -6.72
N LEU A 27 -6.80 9.12 -7.53
CA LEU A 27 -6.72 7.74 -7.06
C LEU A 27 -5.47 7.50 -6.21
N ALA A 28 -4.31 8.01 -6.62
CA ALA A 28 -3.08 7.92 -5.84
C ALA A 28 -3.21 8.65 -4.49
N GLY A 29 -3.80 9.85 -4.50
CA GLY A 29 -4.10 10.61 -3.28
C GLY A 29 -5.06 9.87 -2.34
N SER A 30 -6.15 9.32 -2.87
CA SER A 30 -7.10 8.50 -2.10
C SER A 30 -6.42 7.25 -1.52
N GLY A 31 -5.60 6.57 -2.33
CA GLY A 31 -4.80 5.42 -1.89
C GLY A 31 -3.87 5.79 -0.74
N LYS A 32 -3.21 6.95 -0.80
CA LYS A 32 -2.32 7.42 0.26
C LYS A 32 -3.07 7.62 1.58
N VAL A 33 -4.26 8.24 1.55
CA VAL A 33 -5.11 8.40 2.74
C VAL A 33 -5.49 7.04 3.35
N VAL A 34 -5.77 6.04 2.52
CA VAL A 34 -6.06 4.68 3.01
C VAL A 34 -4.84 4.06 3.67
N VAL A 35 -3.65 4.19 3.06
CA VAL A 35 -2.39 3.70 3.62
C VAL A 35 -2.06 4.38 4.95
N ASP A 36 -2.20 5.70 5.04
CA ASP A 36 -1.99 6.46 6.28
C ASP A 36 -2.92 5.95 7.41
N ARG A 37 -4.19 5.68 7.08
CA ARG A 37 -5.15 5.10 8.03
C ARG A 37 -4.75 3.68 8.45
N VAL A 38 -4.27 2.86 7.53
CA VAL A 38 -3.77 1.51 7.84
C VAL A 38 -2.58 1.60 8.80
N GLN A 39 -1.66 2.54 8.58
CA GLN A 39 -0.51 2.75 9.44
C GLN A 39 -0.91 3.12 10.89
N VAL A 40 -1.91 4.01 11.05
CA VAL A 40 -2.47 4.34 12.37
C VAL A 40 -3.13 3.13 13.03
N SER A 41 -3.92 2.37 12.28
CA SER A 41 -4.58 1.16 12.79
C SER A 41 -3.58 0.11 13.25
N ILE A 42 -2.49 -0.12 12.50
CA ILE A 42 -1.45 -1.08 12.87
C ILE A 42 -0.68 -0.58 14.11
N ALA A 43 -0.39 0.71 14.21
CA ALA A 43 0.24 1.27 15.40
C ALA A 43 -0.65 1.06 16.65
N GLY A 44 -1.95 1.25 16.52
CA GLY A 44 -2.93 0.94 17.57
C GLY A 44 -2.96 -0.55 17.93
N LEU A 45 -2.89 -1.44 16.93
CA LEU A 45 -2.80 -2.88 17.13
C LEU A 45 -1.53 -3.27 17.88
N SER A 46 -0.37 -2.72 17.50
CA SER A 46 0.92 -2.96 18.17
C SER A 46 0.85 -2.57 19.65
N SER A 47 0.27 -1.40 19.95
CA SER A 47 0.02 -0.98 21.35
C SER A 47 -0.91 -1.95 22.10
N GLY A 48 -1.96 -2.46 21.46
CA GLY A 48 -2.88 -3.42 22.06
C GLY A 48 -2.23 -4.78 22.34
N VAL A 49 -1.35 -5.24 21.43
CA VAL A 49 -0.54 -6.45 21.62
C VAL A 49 0.40 -6.28 22.82
N GLN A 50 1.09 -5.14 22.92
CA GLN A 50 1.99 -4.86 24.04
C GLN A 50 1.24 -4.84 25.38
N GLN A 51 0.08 -4.20 25.44
CA GLN A 51 -0.75 -4.19 26.65
C GLN A 51 -1.23 -5.59 27.03
N THR A 52 -1.60 -6.41 26.05
CA THR A 52 -2.02 -7.80 26.27
C THR A 52 -0.85 -8.65 26.80
N ALA A 53 0.35 -8.47 26.27
CA ALA A 53 1.56 -9.12 26.77
C ALA A 53 1.82 -8.79 28.25
N GLU A 54 1.68 -7.51 28.64
CA GLU A 54 1.81 -7.10 30.04
C GLU A 54 0.75 -7.75 30.95
N MET A 55 -0.50 -7.86 30.50
CA MET A 55 -1.57 -8.51 31.26
C MET A 55 -1.28 -10.00 31.47
N ILE A 56 -0.79 -10.69 30.43
CA ILE A 56 -0.41 -12.10 30.52
C ILE A 56 0.80 -12.28 31.43
N GLN A 57 1.77 -11.37 31.38
CA GLN A 57 2.93 -11.40 32.27
C GLN A 57 2.51 -11.28 33.75
N ARG A 58 1.57 -10.39 34.07
CA ARG A 58 0.99 -10.30 35.43
C ARG A 58 0.28 -11.60 35.82
N MET A 59 -0.45 -12.21 34.90
CA MET A 59 -1.10 -13.50 35.14
C MET A 59 -0.09 -14.61 35.44
N ALA A 60 1.06 -14.62 34.76
CA ALA A 60 2.16 -15.55 35.05
C ALA A 60 2.74 -15.34 36.46
N GLU A 61 2.95 -14.08 36.87
CA GLU A 61 3.41 -13.73 38.21
C GLU A 61 2.41 -14.15 39.30
N ASP A 62 1.12 -13.89 39.10
CA ASP A 62 0.07 -14.27 40.05
C ASP A 62 -0.05 -15.79 40.18
N SER A 63 0.12 -16.52 39.07
CA SER A 63 0.18 -17.98 39.08
C SER A 63 1.36 -18.51 39.88
N GLN A 64 2.51 -17.83 39.83
CA GLN A 64 3.67 -18.17 40.65
C GLN A 64 3.39 -17.94 42.15
N LYS A 65 2.67 -16.87 42.50
CA LYS A 65 2.23 -16.63 43.90
C LYS A 65 1.26 -17.72 44.36
N ILE A 66 0.30 -18.13 43.53
CA ILE A 66 -0.63 -19.22 43.84
C ILE A 66 0.14 -20.51 44.12
N ASN A 67 1.12 -20.87 43.29
CA ASN A 67 1.97 -22.04 43.51
C ASN A 67 2.65 -22.00 44.89
N GLY A 68 3.18 -20.83 45.29
CA GLY A 68 3.73 -20.62 46.62
C GLY A 68 2.73 -20.91 47.76
N VAL A 69 1.49 -20.41 47.64
CA VAL A 69 0.43 -20.67 48.63
C VAL A 69 0.04 -22.14 48.67
N VAL A 70 -0.09 -22.79 47.51
CA VAL A 70 -0.45 -24.21 47.40
C VAL A 70 0.61 -25.09 48.05
N ASN A 71 1.90 -24.77 47.89
CA ASN A 71 3.00 -25.47 48.56
C ASN A 71 2.92 -25.36 50.09
N VAL A 72 2.52 -24.20 50.63
CA VAL A 72 2.30 -24.02 52.08
C VAL A 72 1.12 -24.89 52.54
N ILE A 73 0.01 -24.92 51.80
CA ILE A 73 -1.15 -25.76 52.13
C ILE A 73 -0.77 -27.24 52.10
N HIS A 74 0.00 -27.67 51.09
CA HIS A 74 0.49 -29.04 50.98
C HIS A 74 1.33 -29.44 52.20
N SER A 75 2.26 -28.56 52.62
CA SER A 75 3.07 -28.78 53.82
C SER A 75 2.22 -28.83 55.11
N ILE A 76 1.22 -27.96 55.25
CA ILE A 76 0.28 -28.00 56.39
C ILE A 76 -0.51 -29.31 56.40
N ALA A 77 -0.99 -29.78 55.25
CA ALA A 77 -1.73 -31.01 55.14
C ALA A 77 -0.84 -32.23 55.49
N GLU A 78 0.42 -32.23 55.07
CA GLU A 78 1.39 -33.27 55.43
C GLU A 78 1.67 -33.29 56.94
N GLN A 79 1.91 -32.12 57.55
CA GLN A 79 2.08 -31.98 58.99
C GLN A 79 0.83 -32.44 59.75
N THR A 80 -0.35 -32.07 59.27
CA THR A 80 -1.63 -32.47 59.88
C THR A 80 -1.83 -33.99 59.80
N ASN A 81 -1.47 -34.61 58.68
CA ASN A 81 -1.51 -36.07 58.51
C ASN A 81 -0.54 -36.77 59.49
N LEU A 82 0.66 -36.24 59.70
CA LEU A 82 1.63 -36.76 60.68
C LEU A 82 1.14 -36.57 62.13
N LEU A 83 0.59 -35.41 62.47
CA LEU A 83 -0.02 -35.12 63.76
C LEU A 83 -1.18 -36.08 64.07
N ALA A 84 -2.07 -36.29 63.10
CA ALA A 84 -3.20 -37.20 63.22
C ALA A 84 -2.75 -38.66 63.39
N LEU A 85 -1.69 -39.08 62.68
CA LEU A 85 -1.10 -40.40 62.85
C LEU A 85 -0.56 -40.60 64.28
N ASN A 86 0.17 -39.62 64.81
CA ASN A 86 0.67 -39.68 66.18
C ASN A 86 -0.47 -39.74 67.21
N ALA A 87 -1.55 -38.97 66.99
CA ALA A 87 -2.73 -39.01 67.85
C ALA A 87 -3.45 -40.37 67.79
N ALA A 88 -3.55 -40.99 66.61
CA ALA A 88 -4.13 -42.33 66.45
C ALA A 88 -3.30 -43.40 67.19
N ILE A 89 -1.96 -43.30 67.13
CA ILE A 89 -1.05 -44.19 67.87
C ILE A 89 -1.25 -44.05 69.38
N GLU A 90 -1.32 -42.83 69.90
CA GLU A 90 -1.48 -42.60 71.34
C GLU A 90 -2.88 -43.00 71.82
N ALA A 91 -3.92 -42.78 71.00
CA ALA A 91 -5.28 -43.25 71.27
C ALA A 91 -5.37 -44.79 71.35
N ALA A 92 -4.66 -45.51 70.46
CA ALA A 92 -4.55 -46.96 70.54
C ALA A 92 -3.83 -47.43 71.81
N ARG A 93 -2.83 -46.65 72.26
CA ARG A 93 -2.08 -46.92 73.49
C ARG A 93 -2.90 -46.76 74.77
N ALA A 94 -3.90 -45.87 74.76
CA ALA A 94 -4.85 -45.65 75.86
C ALA A 94 -5.96 -46.71 75.95
N GLY A 95 -6.02 -47.68 75.01
CA GLY A 95 -6.99 -48.78 75.02
C GLY A 95 -8.44 -48.31 74.88
N GLU A 96 -9.36 -48.89 75.67
CA GLU A 96 -10.80 -48.57 75.63
C GLU A 96 -11.10 -47.09 75.91
N MET A 97 -10.29 -46.41 76.73
CA MET A 97 -10.47 -44.98 77.05
C MET A 97 -10.12 -44.05 75.87
N GLY A 98 -9.32 -44.53 74.91
CA GLY A 98 -8.87 -43.76 73.74
C GLY A 98 -9.74 -43.95 72.49
N ARG A 99 -10.76 -44.80 72.54
CA ARG A 99 -11.51 -45.23 71.35
C ARG A 99 -12.19 -44.09 70.60
N GLY A 100 -12.75 -43.11 71.32
CA GLY A 100 -13.34 -41.91 70.72
C GLY A 100 -12.31 -41.00 70.06
N PHE A 101 -11.12 -40.86 70.66
CA PHE A 101 -10.02 -40.09 70.09
C PHE A 101 -9.42 -40.75 68.84
N ALA A 102 -9.37 -42.09 68.80
CA ALA A 102 -8.89 -42.82 67.61
C ALA A 102 -9.74 -42.54 66.38
N VAL A 103 -11.08 -42.50 66.52
CA VAL A 103 -11.99 -42.19 65.41
C VAL A 103 -11.79 -40.76 64.90
N VAL A 104 -11.62 -39.80 65.80
CA VAL A 104 -11.35 -38.41 65.41
C VAL A 104 -10.00 -38.28 64.71
N ALA A 105 -8.97 -38.98 65.21
CA ALA A 105 -7.64 -38.96 64.60
C ALA A 105 -7.65 -39.54 63.17
N ASP A 106 -8.37 -40.64 62.92
CA ASP A 106 -8.52 -41.20 61.58
C ASP A 106 -9.31 -40.28 60.63
N GLU A 107 -10.34 -39.58 61.13
CA GLU A 107 -11.09 -38.61 60.32
C GLU A 107 -10.22 -37.40 59.94
N VAL A 108 -9.45 -36.85 60.89
CA VAL A 108 -8.49 -35.76 60.61
C VAL A 108 -7.44 -36.21 59.60
N ARG A 109 -6.95 -37.45 59.71
CA ARG A 109 -5.98 -38.03 58.77
C ARG A 109 -6.57 -38.17 57.36
N ASN A 110 -7.81 -38.64 57.23
CA ASN A 110 -8.50 -38.70 55.94
C ASN A 110 -8.73 -37.32 55.35
N LEU A 111 -9.09 -36.32 56.16
CA LEU A 111 -9.24 -34.94 55.72
C LEU A 111 -7.90 -34.38 55.21
N ALA A 112 -6.81 -34.61 55.94
CA ALA A 112 -5.46 -34.18 55.54
C ALA A 112 -5.03 -34.78 54.20
N LYS A 113 -5.28 -36.09 53.98
CA LYS A 113 -5.05 -36.73 52.67
C LYS A 113 -5.88 -36.12 51.55
N ARG A 114 -7.16 -35.83 51.78
CA ARG A 114 -8.03 -35.16 50.80
C ARG A 114 -7.49 -33.79 50.43
N VAL A 115 -7.00 -33.02 51.41
CA VAL A 115 -6.36 -31.73 51.17
C VAL A 115 -5.10 -31.90 50.32
N GLN A 116 -4.24 -32.88 50.61
CA GLN A 116 -3.05 -33.18 49.78
C GLN A 116 -3.42 -33.46 48.32
N THR A 117 -4.38 -34.36 48.09
CA THR A 117 -4.84 -34.67 46.73
C THR A 117 -5.36 -33.43 46.00
N SER A 118 -6.16 -32.59 46.66
CA SER A 118 -6.62 -31.33 46.07
C SER A 118 -5.48 -30.34 45.79
N THR A 119 -4.46 -30.26 46.66
CA THR A 119 -3.29 -29.41 46.38
C THR A 119 -2.47 -29.90 45.20
N ASP A 120 -2.38 -31.21 44.99
CA ASP A 120 -1.67 -31.80 43.83
C ASP A 120 -2.40 -31.50 42.52
N GLU A 121 -3.73 -31.61 42.53
CA GLU A 121 -4.59 -31.20 41.41
C GLU A 121 -4.43 -29.71 41.09
N ILE A 122 -4.47 -28.84 42.11
CA ILE A 122 -4.26 -27.40 41.93
C ILE A 122 -2.86 -27.11 41.38
N THR A 123 -1.83 -27.79 41.86
CA THR A 123 -0.46 -27.64 41.36
C THR A 123 -0.37 -27.96 39.88
N THR A 124 -1.03 -29.04 39.44
CA THR A 124 -1.08 -29.43 38.03
C THR A 124 -1.81 -28.38 37.18
N MET A 125 -2.95 -27.86 37.65
CA MET A 125 -3.69 -26.79 36.98
C MET A 125 -2.86 -25.51 36.84
N VAL A 126 -2.20 -25.08 37.93
CA VAL A 126 -1.33 -23.89 37.94
C VAL A 126 -0.14 -24.06 37.01
N SER A 127 0.49 -25.25 36.99
CA SER A 127 1.59 -25.54 36.05
C SER A 127 1.14 -25.45 34.59
N THR A 128 -0.07 -25.94 34.28
CA THR A 128 -0.64 -25.88 32.93
C THR A 128 -0.93 -24.42 32.54
N LEU A 129 -1.48 -23.64 33.47
CA LEU A 129 -1.74 -22.22 33.27
C LEU A 129 -0.45 -21.42 33.07
N GLN A 130 0.62 -21.72 33.82
CA GLN A 130 1.94 -21.13 33.63
C GLN A 130 2.53 -21.45 32.25
N SER A 131 2.40 -22.68 31.77
CA SER A 131 2.83 -23.04 30.42
C SER A 131 2.06 -22.23 29.38
N GLY A 132 0.73 -22.20 29.47
CA GLY A 132 -0.12 -21.46 28.56
C GLY A 132 0.15 -19.95 28.57
N THR A 133 0.49 -19.37 29.73
CA THR A 133 0.90 -17.96 29.80
C THR A 133 2.22 -17.68 29.07
N ARG A 134 3.20 -18.60 29.14
CA ARG A 134 4.48 -18.42 28.41
C ARG A 134 4.26 -18.48 26.91
N ASP A 135 3.55 -19.49 26.44
CA ASP A 135 3.23 -19.63 25.01
C ASP A 135 2.49 -18.39 24.48
N ALA A 136 1.59 -17.83 25.29
CA ALA A 136 0.87 -16.61 24.93
C ALA A 136 1.77 -15.36 24.91
N VAL A 137 2.74 -15.24 25.82
CA VAL A 137 3.74 -14.14 25.77
C VAL A 137 4.60 -14.24 24.51
N ASP A 138 5.11 -15.44 24.18
CA ASP A 138 5.92 -15.66 22.98
C ASP A 138 5.13 -15.31 21.71
N PHE A 139 3.85 -15.72 21.64
CA PHE A 139 2.97 -15.38 20.52
C PHE A 139 2.66 -13.88 20.43
N MET A 140 2.50 -13.18 21.56
CA MET A 140 2.34 -11.72 21.57
C MET A 140 3.61 -11.02 21.08
N GLN A 141 4.79 -11.51 21.45
CA GLN A 141 6.06 -10.95 21.01
C GLN A 141 6.26 -11.13 19.49
N GLU A 142 5.95 -12.32 18.94
CA GLU A 142 5.92 -12.54 17.49
C GLU A 142 4.92 -11.62 16.79
N SER A 143 3.73 -11.45 17.37
CA SER A 143 2.68 -10.57 16.84
C SER A 143 3.12 -9.10 16.80
N SER A 144 3.88 -8.66 17.80
CA SER A 144 4.47 -7.32 17.84
C SER A 144 5.46 -7.10 16.70
N TYR A 145 6.36 -8.06 16.45
CA TYR A 145 7.29 -7.99 15.32
C TYR A 145 6.57 -7.92 13.97
N LYS A 146 5.51 -8.73 13.77
CA LYS A 146 4.69 -8.69 12.55
C LYS A 146 3.97 -7.35 12.38
N ALA A 147 3.47 -6.76 13.47
CA ALA A 147 2.84 -5.45 13.41
C ALA A 147 3.85 -4.37 12.96
N ASP A 148 5.08 -4.40 13.47
CA ASP A 148 6.14 -3.47 13.05
C ASP A 148 6.51 -3.66 11.56
N GLU A 149 6.60 -4.90 11.08
CA GLU A 149 6.80 -5.19 9.66
C GLU A 149 5.67 -4.63 8.79
N CYS A 150 4.41 -4.80 9.21
CA CYS A 150 3.27 -4.23 8.50
C CYS A 150 3.31 -2.68 8.47
N VAL A 151 3.79 -2.02 9.52
CA VAL A 151 4.01 -0.55 9.51
C VAL A 151 5.03 -0.17 8.45
N GLN A 152 6.13 -0.92 8.36
CA GLN A 152 7.17 -0.67 7.36
C GLN A 152 6.66 -0.86 5.93
N GLN A 153 5.93 -1.95 5.66
CA GLN A 153 5.31 -2.20 4.36
C GLN A 153 4.28 -1.14 3.98
N ALA A 154 3.48 -0.66 4.95
CA ALA A 154 2.54 0.44 4.73
C ALA A 154 3.27 1.73 4.34
N ARG A 155 4.39 2.06 4.98
CA ARG A 155 5.22 3.23 4.61
C ARG A 155 5.75 3.11 3.18
N GLU A 156 6.28 1.96 2.81
CA GLU A 156 6.79 1.71 1.44
C GLU A 156 5.68 1.86 0.39
N ALA A 157 4.46 1.37 0.68
CA ALA A 157 3.31 1.58 -0.18
C ALA A 157 2.93 3.08 -0.29
N GLY A 158 3.01 3.82 0.82
CA GLY A 158 2.76 5.27 0.86
C GLY A 158 3.76 6.05 0.00
N ASP A 159 5.04 5.70 0.08
CA ASP A 159 6.11 6.31 -0.72
C ASP A 159 5.94 5.99 -2.21
N ALA A 160 5.57 4.75 -2.56
CA ALA A 160 5.26 4.37 -3.94
C ALA A 160 4.08 5.17 -4.51
N LEU A 161 3.01 5.37 -3.73
CA LEU A 161 1.88 6.20 -4.14
C LEU A 161 2.25 7.67 -4.32
N ALA A 162 3.14 8.19 -3.46
CA ALA A 162 3.66 9.55 -3.61
C ALA A 162 4.51 9.70 -4.88
N ALA A 163 5.34 8.70 -5.21
CA ALA A 163 6.10 8.68 -6.45
C ALA A 163 5.20 8.61 -7.69
N ILE A 164 4.13 7.81 -7.64
CA ILE A 164 3.11 7.76 -8.71
C ILE A 164 2.45 9.13 -8.90
N ALA A 165 2.02 9.79 -7.82
CA ALA A 165 1.43 11.13 -7.90
C ALA A 165 2.40 12.14 -8.54
N GLY A 166 3.68 12.10 -8.16
CA GLY A 166 4.73 12.93 -8.78
C GLY A 166 4.90 12.68 -10.28
N ALA A 167 4.95 11.42 -10.71
CA ALA A 167 5.06 11.05 -12.12
C ALA A 167 3.82 11.50 -12.93
N VAL A 168 2.63 11.36 -12.34
CA VAL A 168 1.37 11.81 -12.95
C VAL A 168 1.32 13.33 -13.10
N ALA A 169 1.81 14.08 -12.11
CA ALA A 169 1.92 15.53 -12.20
C ALA A 169 2.86 15.96 -13.35
N GLN A 170 4.00 15.29 -13.52
CA GLN A 170 4.91 15.55 -14.63
C GLN A 170 4.30 15.23 -16.01
N MET A 171 3.50 14.16 -16.08
CA MET A 171 2.76 13.79 -17.29
C MET A 171 1.71 14.84 -17.66
N ARG A 172 1.02 15.43 -16.67
CA ARG A 172 0.08 16.55 -16.90
C ARG A 172 0.76 17.79 -17.48
N GLU A 173 1.93 18.13 -16.95
CA GLU A 173 2.72 19.25 -17.46
C GLU A 173 3.16 18.99 -18.90
N SER A 174 3.70 17.80 -19.18
CA SER A 174 4.12 17.39 -20.53
C SER A 174 2.96 17.46 -21.54
N ASN A 175 1.77 17.00 -21.15
CA ASN A 175 0.59 17.09 -22.00
C ASN A 175 0.13 18.53 -22.26
N THR A 176 0.30 19.42 -21.28
CA THR A 176 0.01 20.84 -21.47
C THR A 176 0.94 21.43 -22.53
N GLN A 177 2.22 21.08 -22.48
CA GLN A 177 3.20 21.49 -23.50
C GLN A 177 2.90 20.89 -24.88
N ILE A 178 2.50 19.62 -24.95
CA ILE A 178 2.09 18.98 -26.22
C ILE A 178 0.88 19.68 -26.82
N ALA A 179 -0.13 20.03 -26.01
CA ALA A 179 -1.31 20.75 -26.48
C ALA A 179 -0.94 22.14 -27.05
N VAL A 180 -0.05 22.86 -26.38
CA VAL A 180 0.48 24.16 -26.86
C VAL A 180 1.26 23.98 -28.17
N ALA A 181 2.15 23.00 -28.25
CA ALA A 181 2.94 22.72 -29.46
C ALA A 181 2.04 22.31 -30.64
N ALA A 182 1.00 21.51 -30.40
CA ALA A 182 0.01 21.17 -31.40
C ALA A 182 -0.73 22.43 -31.91
N GLN A 183 -1.14 23.34 -31.00
CA GLN A 183 -1.77 24.60 -31.39
C GLN A 183 -0.86 25.43 -32.32
N GLN A 184 0.44 25.51 -32.00
CA GLN A 184 1.44 26.21 -32.84
C GLN A 184 1.62 25.52 -34.20
N GLN A 185 1.72 24.19 -34.24
CA GLN A 185 1.80 23.45 -35.51
C GLN A 185 0.55 23.67 -36.38
N SER A 186 -0.63 23.79 -35.77
CA SER A 186 -1.87 24.07 -36.50
C SER A 186 -1.79 25.41 -37.22
N GLN A 187 -1.22 26.43 -36.58
CA GLN A 187 -1.03 27.74 -37.17
C GLN A 187 -0.04 27.71 -38.33
N VAL A 188 1.10 27.03 -38.16
CA VAL A 188 2.11 26.87 -39.22
C VAL A 188 1.54 26.09 -40.41
N ALA A 189 0.73 25.07 -40.18
CA ALA A 189 0.08 24.30 -41.25
C ALA A 189 -0.90 25.17 -42.07
N GLU A 190 -1.61 26.09 -41.42
CA GLU A 190 -2.49 27.04 -42.11
C GLU A 190 -1.70 28.05 -42.95
N GLU A 191 -0.60 28.58 -42.41
CA GLU A 191 0.32 29.45 -43.17
C GLU A 191 0.93 28.73 -44.38
N MET A 192 1.33 27.47 -44.23
CA MET A 192 1.79 26.64 -45.34
C MET A 192 0.70 26.44 -46.39
N ASN A 193 -0.54 26.19 -45.97
CA ASN A 193 -1.67 26.05 -46.88
C ASN A 193 -1.89 27.34 -47.72
N LEU A 194 -1.83 28.50 -47.06
CA LEU A 194 -1.92 29.80 -47.74
C LEU A 194 -0.74 30.01 -48.72
N ALA A 195 0.48 29.64 -48.31
CA ALA A 195 1.66 29.73 -49.17
C ALA A 195 1.54 28.83 -50.41
N VAL A 196 1.03 27.61 -50.27
CA VAL A 196 0.80 26.69 -51.39
C VAL A 196 -0.24 27.24 -52.37
N VAL A 197 -1.34 27.82 -51.87
CA VAL A 197 -2.34 28.49 -52.72
C VAL A 197 -1.70 29.67 -53.46
N SER A 198 -0.91 30.49 -52.77
CA SER A 198 -0.21 31.62 -53.41
C SER A 198 0.78 31.17 -54.50
N ILE A 199 1.53 30.10 -54.25
CA ILE A 199 2.45 29.51 -55.26
C ILE A 199 1.66 29.02 -56.47
N ARG A 200 0.51 28.37 -56.26
CA ARG A 200 -0.36 27.94 -57.35
C ARG A 200 -0.81 29.12 -58.20
N ASP A 201 -1.31 30.19 -57.57
CA ASP A 201 -1.79 31.39 -58.26
C ASP A 201 -0.68 32.08 -59.07
N VAL A 202 0.52 32.19 -58.49
CA VAL A 202 1.70 32.73 -59.19
C VAL A 202 2.07 31.86 -60.38
N THR A 203 2.08 30.54 -60.20
CA THR A 203 2.40 29.59 -61.27
C THR A 203 1.41 29.71 -62.43
N GLU A 204 0.12 29.85 -62.15
CA GLU A 204 -0.93 30.02 -63.16
C GLU A 204 -0.75 31.34 -63.94
N ARG A 205 -0.40 32.44 -63.25
CA ARG A 205 -0.07 33.72 -63.91
C ARG A 205 1.18 33.63 -64.77
N THR A 206 2.22 32.92 -64.31
CA THR A 206 3.45 32.71 -65.08
C THR A 206 3.18 31.90 -66.34
N VAL A 207 2.30 30.89 -66.31
CA VAL A 207 1.88 30.15 -67.50
C VAL A 207 1.23 31.08 -68.52
N ILE A 208 0.29 31.93 -68.10
CA ILE A 208 -0.38 32.91 -68.97
C ILE A 208 0.66 33.86 -69.60
N GLN A 209 1.54 34.46 -68.79
CA GLN A 209 2.59 35.36 -69.30
C GLN A 209 3.56 34.68 -70.27
N THR A 210 3.83 33.38 -70.08
CA THR A 210 4.69 32.60 -70.97
C THR A 210 4.00 32.38 -72.32
N VAL A 211 2.69 32.09 -72.32
CA VAL A 211 1.88 31.97 -73.55
C VAL A 211 1.83 33.30 -74.29
N ASP A 212 1.57 34.41 -73.59
CA ASP A 212 1.56 35.75 -74.19
C ASP A 212 2.94 36.10 -74.79
N SER A 213 4.02 35.84 -74.07
CA SER A 213 5.39 36.08 -74.55
C SER A 213 5.74 35.24 -75.78
N ALA A 214 5.26 34.00 -75.86
CA ALA A 214 5.42 33.15 -77.03
C ALA A 214 4.66 33.73 -78.24
N SER A 215 3.43 34.21 -78.04
CA SER A 215 2.64 34.90 -79.09
C SER A 215 3.36 36.15 -79.60
N THR A 216 3.84 37.01 -78.69
CA THR A 216 4.58 38.23 -79.08
C THR A 216 5.88 37.88 -79.80
N SER A 217 6.55 36.79 -79.44
CA SER A 217 7.76 36.33 -80.14
C SER A 217 7.46 35.87 -81.57
N ASP A 218 6.31 35.22 -81.79
CA ASP A 218 5.84 34.80 -83.11
C ASP A 218 5.46 36.01 -84.00
N GLU A 219 4.78 37.00 -83.44
CA GLU A 219 4.49 38.28 -84.09
C GLU A 219 5.77 39.02 -84.48
N LEU A 220 6.75 39.07 -83.56
CA LEU A 220 8.04 39.73 -83.81
C LEU A 220 8.83 39.00 -84.91
N ALA A 221 8.81 37.67 -84.92
CA ALA A 221 9.43 36.87 -85.97
C ALA A 221 8.78 37.11 -87.33
N THR A 222 7.44 37.22 -87.36
CA THR A 222 6.67 37.56 -88.56
C THR A 222 7.05 38.96 -89.09
N LEU A 223 7.03 39.98 -88.23
CA LEU A 223 7.39 41.35 -88.60
C LEU A 223 8.85 41.47 -89.07
N ALA A 224 9.77 40.77 -88.41
CA ALA A 224 11.17 40.72 -88.84
C ALA A 224 11.31 40.08 -90.24
N GLY A 225 10.52 39.05 -90.55
CA GLY A 225 10.41 38.45 -91.88
C GLY A 225 9.90 39.43 -92.92
N GLU A 226 8.82 40.15 -92.62
CA GLU A 226 8.24 41.19 -93.50
C GLU A 226 9.22 42.33 -93.78
N LEU A 227 9.90 42.83 -92.74
CA LEU A 227 10.90 43.89 -92.87
C LEU A 227 12.06 43.43 -93.78
N ASN A 228 12.52 42.20 -93.61
CA ASN A 228 13.60 41.64 -94.42
C ASN A 228 13.18 41.50 -95.90
N ALA A 229 11.92 41.10 -96.15
CA ALA A 229 11.35 41.07 -97.49
C ALA A 229 11.26 42.47 -98.13
N ALA A 230 10.81 43.48 -97.37
CA ALA A 230 10.72 44.86 -97.83
C ALA A 230 12.10 45.47 -98.17
N ILE A 231 13.12 45.21 -97.35
CA ILE A 231 14.51 45.61 -97.63
C ILE A 231 15.05 44.91 -98.88
N GLY A 232 14.68 43.64 -99.10
CA GLY A 232 15.03 42.90 -100.32
C GLY A 232 14.47 43.52 -101.59
N GLN A 233 13.25 44.05 -101.55
CA GLN A 233 12.62 44.74 -102.69
C GLN A 233 13.26 46.09 -103.02
N LEU A 234 13.83 46.78 -102.03
CA LEU A 234 14.54 48.06 -102.22
C LEU A 234 15.97 47.91 -102.76
N LYS A 235 16.52 46.68 -102.75
CA LYS A 235 17.87 46.36 -103.26
C LYS A 235 17.88 45.87 -104.72
N LEU A 236 16.72 45.83 -105.38
CA LEU A 236 16.53 45.57 -106.82
C LEU A 236 16.29 46.88 -107.57
#